data_AF-M6ZJC6-F1
#
_entry.id   AF-M6ZJC6-F1
#
_cell.length_a   1.000
_cell.length_b   1.000
_cell.length_c   1.000
_cell.angle_alpha   90.00
_cell.angle_beta   90.00
_cell.angle_gamma   90.00
#
_symmetry.space_group_name_H-M   'P 1'
#
loop_
_entity.id
_entity.type
_entity.pdbx_description
1 polymer ?
#
loop_
_entity_poly.entity_id
_entity_poly.type
_entity_poly.pdbx_seq_one_letter_code
_entity_poly.pdbx_strand_id
1 'polypeptide(L)'
;MKRIILFYCLTLLPFVAGFSQETDKNKTCVYSYDHGNTKFGWKAFKFTEKTGVGGSFDKIEVVGTTTGNSFENTFKGMKFTIDPNTVNSGNNDRDAKIKSAFFYPMKKNGKIEGKVISVELSSDKTSGKGIIGLTLNGVTKKST
;
A
#
# COMPACT_ATOMS: atom_id res chain seq x y z
N MET A 1 -22.34 37.73 58.59
CA MET A 1 -21.48 36.57 58.90
C MET A 1 -20.32 36.55 57.91
N LYS A 2 -19.14 36.99 58.37
CA LYS A 2 -17.87 36.91 57.64
C LYS A 2 -17.14 35.66 58.12
N ARG A 3 -16.73 34.78 57.21
CA ARG A 3 -15.65 33.81 57.46
C ARG A 3 -14.70 33.80 56.28
N ILE A 4 -13.59 34.50 56.52
CA ILE A 4 -12.30 34.38 55.85
C ILE A 4 -11.74 33.01 56.16
N ILE A 5 -11.27 32.27 55.14
CA ILE A 5 -10.12 31.37 55.29
C ILE A 5 -9.28 31.47 54.00
N LEU A 6 -8.17 32.19 54.10
CA LEU A 6 -7.02 32.13 53.21
C LEU A 6 -6.25 30.85 53.54
N PHE A 7 -6.01 29.98 52.55
CA PHE A 7 -4.95 28.97 52.62
C PHE A 7 -3.90 29.28 51.57
N TYR A 8 -2.84 29.90 52.06
CA TYR A 8 -1.53 29.97 51.45
C TYR A 8 -0.91 28.57 51.53
N CYS A 9 -0.56 27.95 50.41
CA CYS A 9 0.40 26.84 50.41
C CYS A 9 1.33 27.02 49.21
N LEU A 10 2.35 27.83 49.44
CA LEU A 10 3.56 27.89 48.65
C LEU A 10 4.37 26.64 48.99
N THR A 11 4.33 25.61 48.14
CA THR A 11 5.34 24.56 48.12
C THR A 11 6.01 24.55 46.75
N LEU A 12 7.20 25.14 46.74
CA LEU A 12 8.18 25.08 45.68
C LEU A 12 8.97 23.78 45.89
N LEU A 13 8.76 22.77 45.03
CA LEU A 13 9.72 21.68 44.82
C LEU A 13 9.73 21.31 43.33
N PRO A 14 10.90 21.39 42.66
CA PRO A 14 11.05 21.13 41.24
C PRO A 14 11.26 19.64 41.01
N PHE A 15 10.19 18.88 40.79
CA PHE A 15 10.34 17.54 40.23
C PHE A 15 9.01 17.08 39.62
N VAL A 16 8.60 17.72 38.51
CA VAL A 16 7.81 16.96 37.54
C VAL A 16 8.81 16.00 36.93
N ALA A 17 8.82 14.81 37.52
CA ALA A 17 9.51 13.63 37.04
C ALA A 17 9.39 13.61 35.52
N GLY A 18 10.54 13.51 34.85
CA GLY A 18 10.58 13.26 33.43
C GLY A 18 9.61 12.12 33.15
N PHE A 19 8.59 12.41 32.35
CA PHE A 19 7.83 11.37 31.69
C PHE A 19 8.83 10.70 30.75
N SER A 20 9.56 9.73 31.28
CA SER A 20 10.35 8.82 30.48
C SER A 20 9.33 8.09 29.62
N GLN A 21 9.19 8.53 28.37
CA GLN A 21 8.59 7.68 27.36
C GLN A 21 9.45 6.43 27.33
N GLU A 22 8.97 5.36 27.96
CA GLU A 22 9.47 4.03 27.67
C GLU A 22 9.28 3.83 26.18
N THR A 23 10.39 3.97 25.44
CA THR A 23 10.44 3.54 24.05
C THR A 23 10.24 2.03 24.11
N ASP A 24 9.02 1.62 23.77
CA ASP A 24 8.50 0.26 23.69
C ASP A 24 9.31 -0.52 22.62
N LYS A 25 10.58 -0.80 22.92
CA LYS A 25 11.57 -1.41 22.03
C LYS A 25 11.53 -2.92 22.11
N ASN A 26 10.37 -3.56 21.99
CA ASN A 26 10.33 -4.96 21.52
C ASN A 26 8.94 -5.47 21.11
N LYS A 27 8.14 -4.69 20.37
CA LYS A 27 6.97 -5.28 19.71
C LYS A 27 7.45 -6.21 18.59
N THR A 28 7.34 -7.51 18.84
CA THR A 28 7.48 -8.55 17.80
C THR A 28 6.24 -8.48 16.92
N CYS A 29 6.40 -7.93 15.71
CA CYS A 29 5.32 -7.83 14.74
C CYS A 29 5.22 -9.13 13.93
N VAL A 30 4.01 -9.61 13.70
CA VAL A 30 3.71 -10.67 12.73
C VAL A 30 3.09 -10.01 11.49
N TYR A 31 3.63 -10.30 10.32
CA TYR A 31 3.16 -9.78 9.04
C TYR A 31 2.48 -10.89 8.24
N SER A 32 1.42 -10.51 7.53
CA SER A 32 0.73 -11.36 6.56
C SER A 32 0.15 -10.48 5.45
N TYR A 33 -0.10 -11.09 4.28
CA TYR A 33 -0.78 -10.41 3.18
C TYR A 33 -2.29 -10.48 3.37
N ASP A 34 -2.96 -9.32 3.32
CA ASP A 34 -4.40 -9.21 3.34
C ASP A 34 -4.91 -8.76 1.97
N HIS A 35 -5.55 -9.68 1.24
CA HIS A 35 -6.11 -9.39 -0.06
C HIS A 35 -7.29 -8.41 0.01
N GLY A 36 -8.17 -8.54 1.01
CA GLY A 36 -9.39 -7.74 1.11
C GLY A 36 -9.12 -6.25 1.38
N ASN A 37 -8.01 -5.95 2.06
CA ASN A 37 -7.57 -4.58 2.32
C ASN A 37 -6.50 -4.06 1.33
N THR A 38 -6.03 -4.90 0.40
CA THR A 38 -5.07 -4.47 -0.63
C THR A 38 -5.80 -3.82 -1.80
N LYS A 39 -5.42 -2.59 -2.13
CA LYS A 39 -5.97 -1.84 -3.27
C LYS A 39 -4.92 -1.72 -4.37
N PHE A 40 -5.30 -2.10 -5.58
CA PHE A 40 -4.55 -1.81 -6.80
C PHE A 40 -5.29 -0.76 -7.61
N GLY A 41 -4.58 0.22 -8.16
CA GLY A 41 -5.19 1.25 -8.99
C GLY A 41 -4.22 1.82 -9.99
N TRP A 42 -4.76 2.28 -11.12
CA TRP A 42 -4.02 2.97 -12.16
C TRP A 42 -4.65 4.34 -12.42
N LYS A 43 -3.84 5.24 -12.97
CA LYS A 43 -4.29 6.55 -13.49
C LYS A 43 -3.64 6.78 -14.84
N ALA A 44 -4.46 7.00 -15.86
CA ALA A 44 -4.05 7.29 -17.23
C ALA A 44 -4.48 8.70 -17.62
N PHE A 45 -3.79 9.32 -18.58
CA PHE A 45 -4.05 10.69 -19.03
C PHE A 45 -4.43 10.69 -20.50
N LYS A 46 -5.59 11.27 -20.84
CA LYS A 46 -6.11 11.31 -22.21
C LYS A 46 -5.68 12.57 -22.99
N PHE A 47 -5.54 13.69 -22.27
CA PHE A 47 -5.27 15.01 -22.85
C PHE A 47 -3.98 15.61 -22.28
N THR A 48 -3.42 16.59 -23.00
CA THR A 48 -2.20 17.34 -22.59
C THR A 48 -2.38 18.09 -21.28
N GLU A 49 -3.61 18.46 -20.95
CA GLU A 49 -4.03 19.06 -19.68
C GLU A 49 -3.91 18.09 -18.49
N LYS A 50 -3.60 16.80 -18.76
CA LYS A 50 -3.40 15.75 -17.76
C LYS A 50 -4.59 15.55 -16.80
N THR A 51 -5.81 15.70 -17.30
CA THR A 51 -7.00 15.19 -16.58
C THR A 51 -6.91 13.66 -16.54
N GLY A 52 -6.69 13.13 -15.34
CA GLY A 52 -6.48 11.71 -15.13
C GLY A 52 -7.78 10.92 -15.08
N VAL A 53 -7.83 9.80 -15.78
CA VAL A 53 -8.84 8.75 -15.61
C VAL A 53 -8.24 7.67 -14.73
N GLY A 54 -8.87 7.43 -13.58
CA GLY A 54 -8.51 6.34 -12.69
C GLY A 54 -9.23 5.04 -13.04
N GLY A 55 -8.69 3.93 -12.57
CA GLY A 55 -9.36 2.64 -12.59
C GLY A 55 -8.59 1.57 -11.83
N SER A 56 -9.12 0.36 -11.86
CA SER A 56 -8.58 -0.83 -11.23
C SER A 56 -8.87 -2.06 -12.10
N PHE A 57 -8.73 -3.25 -11.51
CA PHE A 57 -9.13 -4.53 -12.05
C PHE A 57 -9.85 -5.30 -10.95
N ASP A 58 -11.01 -5.86 -11.28
CA ASP A 58 -11.83 -6.58 -10.28
C ASP A 58 -11.22 -7.94 -9.92
N LYS A 59 -10.37 -8.51 -10.77
CA LYS A 59 -9.69 -9.78 -10.52
C LYS A 59 -8.18 -9.65 -10.51
N ILE A 60 -7.62 -9.80 -9.30
CA ILE A 60 -6.19 -9.84 -9.04
C ILE A 60 -5.89 -11.08 -8.21
N GLU A 61 -5.13 -12.00 -8.77
CA GLU A 61 -4.70 -13.21 -8.07
C GLU A 61 -3.31 -12.97 -7.47
N VAL A 62 -3.13 -13.30 -6.20
CA VAL A 62 -1.85 -13.15 -5.48
C VAL A 62 -1.42 -14.48 -4.89
N VAL A 63 -0.14 -14.83 -5.07
CA VAL A 63 0.45 -16.07 -4.56
C VAL A 63 1.87 -15.83 -4.03
N GLY A 64 2.39 -16.78 -3.26
CA GLY A 64 3.78 -16.73 -2.77
C GLY A 64 4.00 -15.74 -1.64
N THR A 65 2.97 -15.46 -0.85
CA THR A 65 3.07 -14.72 0.42
C THR A 65 3.31 -15.70 1.56
N THR A 66 3.98 -15.24 2.61
CA THR A 66 4.18 -16.04 3.84
C THR A 66 3.74 -15.24 5.06
N THR A 67 3.49 -15.90 6.19
CA THR A 67 3.27 -15.20 7.47
C THR A 67 4.55 -15.30 8.29
N GLY A 68 5.00 -14.20 8.89
CA GLY A 68 6.20 -14.24 9.72
C GLY A 68 6.61 -12.90 10.31
N ASN A 69 7.73 -12.92 11.03
CA ASN A 69 8.19 -11.77 11.82
C ASN A 69 9.06 -10.79 11.03
N SER A 70 9.30 -11.06 9.75
CA SER A 70 10.02 -10.19 8.82
C SER A 70 9.09 -9.74 7.71
N PHE A 71 8.92 -8.42 7.59
CA PHE A 71 8.16 -7.78 6.52
C PHE A 71 8.74 -8.17 5.15
N GLU A 72 10.06 -8.09 4.99
CA GLU A 72 10.74 -8.44 3.75
C GLU A 72 10.47 -9.88 3.34
N ASN A 73 10.60 -10.84 4.27
CA ASN A 73 10.39 -12.25 3.96
C ASN A 73 8.92 -12.57 3.65
N THR A 74 7.99 -11.81 4.22
CA THR A 74 6.55 -11.96 3.98
C THR A 74 6.17 -11.66 2.53
N PHE A 75 6.78 -10.63 1.92
CA PHE A 75 6.41 -10.13 0.59
C PHE A 75 7.44 -10.43 -0.51
N LYS A 76 8.70 -10.73 -0.17
CA LYS A 76 9.73 -11.03 -1.17
C LYS A 76 9.35 -12.28 -1.96
N GLY A 77 9.28 -12.13 -3.28
CA GLY A 77 8.88 -13.22 -4.17
C GLY A 77 7.38 -13.39 -4.33
N MET A 78 6.55 -12.60 -3.63
CA MET A 78 5.11 -12.49 -3.88
C MET A 78 4.89 -12.22 -5.38
N LYS A 79 3.94 -12.94 -5.97
CA LYS A 79 3.54 -12.77 -7.37
C LYS A 79 2.09 -12.35 -7.43
N PHE A 80 1.77 -11.52 -8.40
CA PHE A 80 0.40 -11.20 -8.73
C PHE A 80 0.13 -11.40 -10.23
N THR A 81 -1.10 -11.79 -10.55
CA THR A 81 -1.61 -11.92 -11.91
C THR A 81 -2.91 -11.13 -12.01
N ILE A 82 -3.03 -10.32 -13.05
CA ILE A 82 -4.23 -9.52 -13.31
C ILE A 82 -4.81 -9.95 -14.65
N ASP A 83 -6.11 -10.21 -14.67
CA ASP A 83 -6.88 -10.42 -15.90
C ASP A 83 -7.41 -9.07 -16.41
N PRO A 84 -6.90 -8.54 -17.54
CA PRO A 84 -7.33 -7.26 -18.06
C PRO A 84 -8.79 -7.22 -18.51
N ASN A 85 -9.45 -8.38 -18.68
CA ASN A 85 -10.88 -8.43 -18.97
C ASN A 85 -11.75 -7.93 -17.83
N THR A 86 -11.16 -7.81 -16.64
CA THR A 86 -11.79 -7.29 -15.42
C THR A 86 -11.44 -5.83 -15.15
N VAL A 87 -10.92 -5.11 -16.15
CA VAL A 87 -10.67 -3.67 -16.02
C VAL A 87 -11.96 -2.96 -15.61
N ASN A 88 -11.81 -2.09 -14.61
CA ASN A 88 -12.91 -1.32 -14.04
C ASN A 88 -12.47 0.13 -13.89
N SER A 89 -12.98 0.98 -14.77
CA SER A 89 -12.79 2.43 -14.69
C SER A 89 -14.01 3.14 -14.12
N GLY A 90 -15.02 2.40 -13.65
CA GLY A 90 -16.33 2.93 -13.27
C GLY A 90 -17.20 3.34 -14.46
N ASN A 91 -16.89 2.89 -15.68
CA ASN A 91 -17.70 3.15 -16.88
C ASN A 91 -17.59 1.99 -17.88
N ASN A 92 -18.69 1.25 -18.05
CA ASN A 92 -18.74 0.03 -18.84
C ASN A 92 -18.33 0.22 -20.32
N ASP A 93 -18.76 1.31 -20.97
CA ASP A 93 -18.43 1.59 -22.37
C ASP A 93 -16.93 1.86 -22.55
N ARG A 94 -16.34 2.57 -21.58
CA ARG A 94 -14.90 2.81 -21.54
C ARG A 94 -14.14 1.51 -21.26
N ASP A 95 -14.62 0.68 -20.34
CA ASP A 95 -14.00 -0.60 -20.02
C ASP A 95 -14.02 -1.54 -21.23
N ALA A 96 -15.12 -1.56 -22.00
CA ALA A 96 -15.19 -2.29 -23.26
C ALA A 96 -14.12 -1.84 -24.26
N LYS A 97 -13.93 -0.51 -24.40
CA LYS A 97 -12.90 0.06 -25.29
C LYS A 97 -11.48 -0.21 -24.81
N ILE A 98 -11.20 -0.10 -23.52
CA ILE A 98 -9.88 -0.39 -22.95
C ILE A 98 -9.53 -1.86 -23.21
N LYS A 99 -10.48 -2.78 -22.99
CA LYS A 99 -10.27 -4.21 -23.28
C LYS A 99 -9.95 -4.45 -24.74
N SER A 100 -10.83 -4.02 -25.66
CA SER A 100 -10.73 -4.37 -27.07
C SER A 100 -9.62 -3.63 -27.80
N ALA A 101 -9.39 -2.35 -27.51
CA ALA A 101 -8.43 -1.54 -28.25
C ALA A 101 -7.01 -1.59 -27.65
N PHE A 102 -6.87 -1.87 -26.35
CA PHE A 102 -5.57 -1.84 -25.67
C PHE A 102 -5.07 -3.23 -25.30
N PHE A 103 -5.80 -4.00 -24.50
CA PHE A 103 -5.30 -5.26 -23.96
C PHE A 103 -5.45 -6.45 -24.93
N TYR A 104 -6.57 -6.54 -25.64
CA TYR A 104 -6.86 -7.64 -26.55
C TYR A 104 -5.81 -7.81 -27.67
N PRO A 105 -5.28 -6.74 -28.30
CA PRO A 105 -4.23 -6.87 -29.32
C PRO A 105 -2.86 -7.29 -28.78
N MET A 106 -2.67 -7.30 -27.46
CA MET A 106 -1.40 -7.68 -26.84
C MET A 106 -1.24 -9.20 -26.72
N LYS A 107 0.00 -9.65 -26.60
CA LYS A 107 0.32 -11.05 -26.28
C LYS A 107 -0.44 -11.50 -25.02
N LYS A 108 -0.97 -12.72 -25.06
CA LYS A 108 -1.77 -13.33 -23.97
C LYS A 108 -2.95 -12.44 -23.54
N ASN A 109 -3.60 -11.76 -24.48
CA ASN A 109 -4.72 -10.83 -24.23
C ASN A 109 -4.38 -9.76 -23.16
N GLY A 110 -3.12 -9.32 -23.15
CA GLY A 110 -2.65 -8.28 -22.26
C GLY A 110 -2.47 -8.70 -20.80
N LYS A 111 -2.49 -10.00 -20.47
CA LYS A 111 -2.26 -10.51 -19.11
C LYS A 111 -1.09 -9.78 -18.44
N ILE A 112 -1.34 -9.20 -17.26
CA ILE A 112 -0.33 -8.50 -16.49
C ILE A 112 0.17 -9.44 -15.39
N GLU A 113 1.48 -9.60 -15.30
CA GLU A 113 2.12 -10.47 -14.31
C GLU A 113 3.17 -9.66 -13.54
N GLY A 114 3.15 -9.75 -12.22
CA GLY A 114 4.07 -9.03 -11.35
C GLY A 114 4.77 -9.95 -10.37
N LYS A 115 6.02 -9.61 -10.03
CA LYS A 115 6.79 -10.26 -8.97
C LYS A 115 7.48 -9.21 -8.11
N VAL A 116 7.28 -9.28 -6.80
CA VAL A 116 8.00 -8.45 -5.84
C VAL A 116 9.45 -8.91 -5.75
N ILE A 117 10.37 -7.98 -6.04
CA ILE A 117 11.82 -8.19 -6.04
C ILE A 117 12.40 -7.82 -4.68
N SER A 118 12.03 -6.65 -4.17
CA SER A 118 12.41 -6.14 -2.86
C SER A 118 11.30 -5.29 -2.28
N VAL A 119 11.25 -5.21 -0.95
CA VAL A 119 10.43 -4.29 -0.20
C VAL A 119 11.25 -3.75 0.96
N GLU A 120 11.01 -2.52 1.35
CA GLU A 120 11.69 -1.84 2.44
C GLU A 120 10.64 -1.04 3.22
N LEU A 121 10.70 -1.09 4.54
CA LEU A 121 9.89 -0.23 5.40
C LEU A 121 10.66 1.05 5.74
N SER A 122 9.92 2.13 5.98
CA SER A 122 10.46 3.30 6.64
C SER A 122 10.91 2.96 8.06
N SER A 123 11.83 3.77 8.61
CA SER A 123 12.40 3.54 9.94
C SER A 123 11.36 3.48 11.07
N ASP A 124 10.24 4.18 10.90
CA ASP A 124 9.10 4.20 11.83
C ASP A 124 8.07 3.09 11.56
N LYS A 125 8.28 2.25 10.53
CA LYS A 125 7.44 1.12 10.13
C LYS A 125 6.00 1.51 9.75
N THR A 126 5.75 2.77 9.39
CA THR A 126 4.41 3.26 9.00
C THR A 126 4.19 3.25 7.47
N SER A 127 5.27 3.17 6.70
CA SER A 127 5.23 3.18 5.24
C SER A 127 6.32 2.27 4.66
N GLY A 128 6.30 2.05 3.35
CA GLY A 128 7.32 1.28 2.67
C GLY A 128 7.35 1.52 1.17
N LYS A 129 8.41 1.04 0.53
CA LYS A 129 8.60 1.05 -0.92
C LYS A 129 8.99 -0.34 -1.37
N GLY A 130 8.79 -0.65 -2.64
CA GLY A 130 9.19 -1.93 -3.18
C GLY A 130 9.50 -1.86 -4.66
N ILE A 131 10.35 -2.76 -5.11
CA ILE A 131 10.64 -2.91 -6.54
C ILE A 131 9.86 -4.13 -7.02
N ILE A 132 9.09 -3.96 -8.08
CA ILE A 132 8.37 -5.04 -8.76
C ILE A 132 8.97 -5.27 -10.15
N GLY A 133 9.08 -6.54 -10.55
CA GLY A 133 9.22 -6.93 -11.94
C GLY A 133 7.83 -7.04 -12.55
N LEU A 134 7.45 -6.10 -13.40
CA LEU A 134 6.16 -6.05 -14.09
C LEU A 134 6.31 -6.55 -15.52
N THR A 135 5.49 -7.51 -15.90
CA THR A 135 5.43 -8.08 -17.24
C THR A 135 4.11 -7.72 -17.89
N LEU A 136 4.18 -7.10 -19.07
CA LEU A 136 3.04 -6.76 -19.90
C LEU A 136 3.44 -6.91 -21.36
N ASN A 137 2.57 -7.51 -22.18
CA ASN A 137 2.81 -7.76 -23.60
C ASN A 137 4.12 -8.52 -23.89
N GLY A 138 4.51 -9.43 -22.97
CA GLY A 138 5.74 -10.21 -23.06
C GLY A 138 7.03 -9.44 -22.77
N VAL A 139 6.95 -8.19 -22.32
CA VAL A 139 8.10 -7.39 -21.88
C VAL A 139 8.08 -7.24 -20.38
N THR A 140 9.20 -7.56 -19.73
CA THR A 140 9.37 -7.36 -18.27
C THR A 140 10.22 -6.13 -18.00
N LYS A 141 9.74 -5.24 -17.13
CA LYS A 141 10.49 -4.08 -16.62
C LYS A 141 10.43 -4.01 -15.11
N LYS A 142 11.46 -3.43 -14.49
CA LYS A 142 11.44 -3.09 -13.07
C LYS A 142 10.68 -1.77 -12.87
N SER A 143 9.82 -1.72 -11.86
CA SER A 143 9.14 -0.51 -11.39
C SER A 143 9.37 -0.35 -9.90
N THR A 144 9.54 0.89 -9.45
CA THR A 144 9.58 1.29 -8.03
C THR A 144 8.20 1.80 -7.61
#